data_AF-A0A016C442-F1
#
_entry.id   AF-A0A016C442-F1
#
_cell.length_a   1.000
_cell.length_b   1.000
_cell.length_c   1.000
_cell.angle_alpha   90.00
_cell.angle_beta   90.00
_cell.angle_gamma   90.00
#
_symmetry.space_group_name_H-M   'P 1'
#
loop_
_entity.id
_entity.type
_entity.pdbx_description
1 polymer ?
#
loop_
_entity_poly.entity_id
_entity_poly.type
_entity_poly.pdbx_seq_one_letter_code
_entity_poly.pdbx_strand_id
1 'polypeptide(L)' 'MALKLLCCNIIAGRFDWKKYCTPQPYCGQDICVIPLHCSYGQIGYTVYFPYADMPEVEYDWEMNKLTIDKENWESYLT' A
#
# COMPACT_ATOMS: atom_id res chain seq x y z
N MET A 1 4.38 13.18 0.95
CA MET A 1 2.91 13.47 0.97
C MET A 1 2.02 12.30 0.51
N ALA A 2 2.17 11.78 -0.72
CA ALA A 2 1.30 10.71 -1.23
C ALA A 2 1.32 9.43 -0.38
N LEU A 3 2.51 8.99 0.05
CA LEU A 3 2.69 7.81 0.91
C LEU A 3 1.96 7.95 2.26
N LYS A 4 2.09 9.11 2.90
CA LYS A 4 1.41 9.40 4.18
C LYS A 4 -0.10 9.31 4.05
N LEU A 5 -0.67 9.92 3.00
CA LEU A 5 -2.11 9.87 2.72
C LEU A 5 -2.57 8.44 2.43
N LEU A 6 -1.79 7.68 1.64
CA LEU A 6 -2.05 6.27 1.39
C LEU A 6 -2.12 5.47 2.69
N CYS A 7 -1.09 5.58 3.54
CA CYS A 7 -1.05 4.87 4.82
C CYS A 7 -2.23 5.26 5.73
N CYS A 8 -2.55 6.55 5.84
CA CYS A 8 -3.70 7.01 6.63
C CYS A 8 -5.03 6.47 6.09
N ASN A 9 -5.22 6.43 4.76
CA ASN A 9 -6.44 5.90 4.17
C ASN A 9 -6.58 4.39 4.35
N ILE A 10 -5.47 3.64 4.30
CA ILE A 10 -5.45 2.20 4.59
C ILE A 10 -5.85 1.95 6.04
N ILE A 11 -5.18 2.60 7.00
CA ILE A 11 -5.47 2.43 8.43
C ILE A 11 -6.90 2.86 8.77
N ALA A 12 -7.42 3.88 8.09
CA ALA A 12 -8.81 4.33 8.27
C ALA A 12 -9.84 3.44 7.57
N GLY A 13 -9.44 2.38 6.85
CA GLY A 13 -10.34 1.49 6.11
C GLY A 13 -11.01 2.15 4.90
N ARG A 14 -10.50 3.28 4.41
CA ARG A 14 -11.06 4.06 3.29
C ARG A 14 -10.37 3.78 1.97
N PHE A 15 -9.32 2.95 1.97
CA PHE A 15 -8.57 2.62 0.77
C PHE A 15 -9.22 1.46 0.01
N ASP A 16 -9.77 1.76 -1.17
CA ASP A 16 -10.40 0.78 -2.05
C ASP A 16 -9.36 0.06 -2.91
N TRP A 17 -8.59 -0.81 -2.27
CA TRP A 17 -7.44 -1.50 -2.86
C TRP A 17 -7.78 -2.30 -4.12
N LYS A 18 -9.01 -2.83 -4.25
CA LYS A 18 -9.46 -3.65 -5.38
C LYS A 18 -9.42 -2.89 -6.71
N LYS A 19 -9.59 -1.57 -6.69
CA LYS A 19 -9.50 -0.73 -7.89
C LYS A 19 -8.09 -0.66 -8.46
N TYR A 20 -7.10 -0.86 -7.61
CA TYR A 20 -5.68 -0.69 -7.95
C TYR A 20 -5.00 -2.03 -8.28
N CYS A 21 -5.74 -3.12 -8.48
CA CYS A 21 -5.16 -4.38 -9.02
C CYS A 21 -4.58 -4.23 -10.44
N THR A 22 -4.84 -3.09 -11.08
CA THR A 22 -4.16 -2.61 -12.28
C THR A 22 -3.53 -1.25 -11.98
N PRO A 23 -2.42 -0.87 -12.63
CA PRO A 23 -1.81 0.44 -12.45
C PRO A 23 -2.83 1.56 -12.64
N GLN A 24 -3.05 2.35 -11.59
CA GLN A 24 -3.95 3.50 -11.62
C GLN A 24 -3.34 4.69 -10.85
N PRO A 25 -3.63 5.92 -11.30
CA PRO A 25 -3.10 7.12 -10.67
C PRO A 25 -3.74 7.34 -9.28
N TYR A 26 -2.89 7.57 -8.29
CA TYR A 26 -3.24 7.91 -6.91
C TYR A 26 -2.42 9.12 -6.46
N CYS A 27 -3.08 10.25 -6.18
CA CYS A 27 -2.41 11.51 -5.80
C CYS A 27 -1.27 11.94 -6.74
N GLY A 28 -1.39 11.65 -8.05
CA GLY A 28 -0.38 12.01 -9.05
C GLY A 28 0.75 10.98 -9.23
N GLN A 29 0.70 9.84 -8.55
CA GLN A 29 1.60 8.70 -8.78
C GLN A 29 0.79 7.46 -9.10
N ASP A 30 1.16 6.72 -10.14
CA ASP A 30 0.54 5.41 -10.38
C ASP A 30 0.93 4.44 -9.29
N ILE A 31 -0.08 3.77 -8.75
CA ILE A 31 0.06 2.67 -7.79
C ILE A 31 -0.55 1.41 -8.37
N CYS A 32 -0.05 0.28 -7.92
CA CYS A 32 -0.62 -1.02 -8.20
C CYS A 32 -0.68 -1.84 -6.91
N VAL A 33 -1.64 -2.74 -6.83
CA VAL A 33 -1.92 -3.53 -5.65
C VAL A 33 -1.85 -5.01 -5.98
N ILE A 34 -1.11 -5.73 -5.16
CA ILE A 34 -1.00 -7.18 -5.20
C ILE A 34 -1.75 -7.73 -3.98
N PRO A 35 -2.79 -8.56 -4.18
CA PRO A 35 -3.43 -9.27 -3.08
C PRO A 35 -2.41 -10.14 -2.32
N LEU A 36 -2.40 -10.04 -0.99
CA LEU A 36 -1.57 -10.89 -0.12
C LEU A 36 -2.39 -12.13 0.28
N HIS A 37 -1.87 -13.31 -0.07
CA HIS A 37 -2.53 -14.59 0.17
C HIS A 37 -1.72 -15.49 1.10
N CYS A 38 -2.42 -16.18 2.00
CA CYS A 38 -1.92 -17.31 2.78
C CYS A 38 -2.65 -18.61 2.38
N SER A 39 -2.29 -19.72 3.02
CA SER A 39 -2.85 -21.05 2.73
C SER A 39 -4.38 -21.16 2.88
N TYR A 40 -4.99 -20.30 3.69
CA TYR A 40 -6.44 -20.31 3.99
C TYR A 40 -7.20 -19.14 3.34
N GLY A 41 -6.55 -18.29 2.54
CA GLY A 41 -7.23 -17.20 1.83
C GLY A 41 -6.41 -15.91 1.73
N GLN A 42 -7.08 -14.84 1.31
CA GLN A 42 -6.49 -13.51 1.27
C GLN A 42 -6.44 -12.92 2.68
N ILE A 43 -5.27 -12.42 3.08
CA ILE A 43 -5.01 -11.86 4.41
C ILE A 43 -4.67 -10.36 4.37
N GLY A 44 -4.50 -9.81 3.18
CA GLY A 44 -4.06 -8.44 3.02
C GLY A 44 -3.81 -8.03 1.58
N TYR A 45 -2.99 -7.01 1.41
CA TYR A 45 -2.46 -6.57 0.12
C TYR A 45 -1.18 -5.76 0.26
N THR A 46 -0.39 -5.74 -0.80
CA THR A 46 0.81 -4.91 -0.94
C THR A 46 0.59 -3.87 -2.04
N VAL A 47 0.80 -2.61 -1.71
CA VAL A 47 0.76 -1.48 -2.63
C VAL A 47 2.18 -1.16 -3.07
N TYR A 48 2.43 -1.11 -4.37
CA TYR A 48 3.73 -0.76 -4.94
C TYR A 48 3.58 0.30 -6.02
N PHE A 49 4.68 1.00 -6.32
CA PHE A 49 4.71 2.11 -7.26
C PHE A 49 5.50 1.70 -8.52
N PRO A 50 4.83 1.26 -9.60
CA PRO A 50 5.51 0.67 -10.76
C PRO A 50 6.48 1.63 -11.50
N TYR A 51 6.27 2.94 -11.37
CA TYR A 51 7.05 3.97 -12.09
C TYR A 51 7.82 4.91 -11.16
N ALA A 52 7.84 4.65 -9.86
CA ALA A 52 8.54 5.48 -8.89
C ALA A 52 9.33 4.61 -7.92
N ASP A 53 10.53 5.06 -7.56
CA ASP A 53 11.34 4.43 -6.51
C ASP A 53 10.80 4.79 -5.12
N MET A 54 9.55 4.41 -4.86
CA MET A 54 8.84 4.64 -3.60
C MET A 54 8.79 3.34 -2.80
N PRO A 55 8.73 3.41 -1.47
CA PRO A 55 8.60 2.22 -0.63
C PRO A 55 7.30 1.46 -0.92
N GLU A 56 7.35 0.14 -0.82
CA GLU A 56 6.15 -0.70 -0.89
C GLU A 56 5.42 -0.67 0.46
N VAL A 57 4.08 -0.73 0.41
CA VAL A 57 3.24 -0.69 1.62
C VAL A 57 2.41 -1.95 1.68
N GLU A 58 2.73 -2.82 2.63
CA GLU A 58 1.96 -4.01 2.92
C GLU A 58 0.96 -3.74 4.04
N TYR A 59 -0.27 -4.18 3.86
CA TYR A 59 -1.30 -4.18 4.89
C TYR A 59 -1.83 -5.60 5.10
N ASP A 60 -1.61 -6.12 6.29
CA ASP A 60 -2.15 -7.38 6.78
C ASP A 60 -3.31 -7.05 7.74
N TRP A 61 -4.53 -7.41 7.36
CA TRP A 61 -5.71 -7.13 8.19
C TRP A 61 -5.92 -8.17 9.30
N GLU A 62 -5.34 -9.37 9.21
CA GLU A 62 -5.37 -10.37 10.28
C GLU A 62 -4.54 -9.88 11.48
N MET A 63 -3.35 -9.34 11.20
CA MET A 63 -2.47 -8.75 12.21
C MET A 63 -2.81 -7.27 12.50
N ASN A 64 -3.72 -6.67 11.74
CA ASN A 64 -3.99 -5.23 11.71
C ASN A 64 -2.70 -4.39 11.65
N LYS A 65 -1.78 -4.82 10.77
CA LYS A 65 -0.42 -4.32 10.68
C LYS A 65 -0.16 -3.73 9.31
N LEU A 66 0.38 -2.51 9.29
CA LEU A 66 0.88 -1.86 8.09
C LEU A 66 2.41 -1.84 8.15
N THR A 67 3.04 -2.45 7.16
CA THR A 67 4.51 -2.53 7.03
C THR A 67 4.92 -1.74 5.80
N ILE A 68 6.01 -0.98 5.89
CA ILE A 68 6.57 -0.21 4.78
C ILE A 68 7.95 -0.78 4.46
N ASP A 69 8.11 -1.37 3.29
CA ASP A 69 9.35 -2.00 2.85
C ASP A 69 10.20 -0.98 2.09
N LYS A 70 11.12 -0.32 2.82
CA LYS A 70 12.29 0.42 2.31
C LYS A 70 13.12 0.97 3.47
N GLU A 71 14.44 1.07 3.29
CA GLU A 71 15.27 1.86 4.20
C GLU A 71 14.88 3.35 4.14
N ASN A 72 14.78 4.00 5.30
CA ASN A 72 14.49 5.44 5.42
C ASN A 72 13.10 5.89 4.91
N TRP A 73 12.09 5.02 5.01
CA TRP A 73 10.70 5.33 4.67
C TRP A 73 10.13 6.53 5.43
N GLU A 74 10.63 6.81 6.63
CA GLU A 74 10.21 7.95 7.47
C GLU A 74 10.42 9.30 6.76
N SER A 75 11.45 9.41 5.91
CA SER A 75 11.68 10.62 5.11
C SER A 75 10.57 10.92 4.11
N TYR A 76 9.83 9.90 3.65
CA TYR A 76 8.69 10.06 2.73
C TYR A 76 7.39 10.49 3.44
N LEU A 77 7.37 10.41 4.78
CA LEU A 77 6.27 10.87 5.64
C LEU A 77 6.47 12.28 6.20
N THR A 78 7.68 12.83 6.04
CA THR A 78 8.01 14.23 6.38
C THR A 78 7.41 15.17 5.34
#